data_AF-A0A6G3D4R9-F1
#
_entry.id   AF-A0A6G3D4R9-F1
#
_cell.length_a   1.000
_cell.length_b   1.000
_cell.length_c   1.000
_cell.angle_alpha   90.00
_cell.angle_beta   90.00
_cell.angle_gamma   90.00
#
_symmetry.space_group_name_H-M   'P 1'
#
loop_
_entity.id
_entity.type
_entity.pdbx_description
1 polymer ?
#
loop_
_entity_poly.entity_id
_entity_poly.type
_entity_poly.pdbx_seq_one_letter_code
_entity_poly.pdbx_strand_id
1 'polypeptide(L)' 'TLVSSADQPTTDPATFYGTALTNHYAKAVHAATEDGRAYGFAFDDVADFASYIQDTAPTGLRLTLGAF' A
#
# COMPACT_ATOMS: atom_id res chain seq x y z
N THR A 1 -6.47 -2.70 11.91
CA THR A 1 -7.86 -2.98 11.50
C THR A 1 -8.47 -4.14 12.27
N LEU A 2 -7.72 -5.16 12.69
CA LEU A 2 -8.25 -6.36 13.37
C LEU A 2 -9.17 -6.10 14.58
N VAL A 3 -8.80 -5.18 15.49
CA VAL A 3 -9.65 -4.88 16.67
C VAL A 3 -10.87 -4.02 16.30
N SER A 4 -10.75 -3.20 15.25
CA SER A 4 -11.78 -2.24 14.84
C SER A 4 -12.80 -2.80 13.84
N SER A 5 -12.52 -3.95 13.21
CA SER A 5 -13.43 -4.63 12.27
C SER A 5 -13.30 -6.14 12.39
N ALA A 6 -14.43 -6.83 12.63
CA ALA A 6 -14.50 -8.29 12.60
C ALA A 6 -14.51 -8.85 11.17
N ASP A 7 -15.05 -8.10 10.21
CA ASP A 7 -15.04 -8.46 8.79
C ASP A 7 -13.69 -8.06 8.18
N GLN A 8 -12.94 -9.06 7.73
CA GLN A 8 -11.60 -8.91 7.16
C GLN A 8 -11.53 -9.56 5.76
N PRO A 9 -10.67 -9.06 4.85
CA PRO A 9 -9.84 -7.86 5.02
C PRO A 9 -10.68 -6.57 4.90
N THR A 10 -10.32 -5.54 5.66
CA THR A 10 -10.85 -4.20 5.45
C THR A 10 -10.29 -3.59 4.17
N THR A 11 -11.11 -2.91 3.38
CA THR A 11 -10.72 -2.29 2.10
C THR A 11 -10.71 -0.76 2.11
N ASP A 12 -11.18 -0.13 3.20
CA ASP A 12 -11.16 1.32 3.34
C ASP A 12 -9.81 1.77 3.97
N PRO A 13 -8.93 2.44 3.20
CA PRO A 13 -7.62 2.86 3.68
C PRO A 13 -7.70 3.91 4.80
N ALA A 14 -8.81 4.63 4.94
CA ALA A 14 -9.01 5.58 6.04
C ALA A 14 -9.02 4.89 7.42
N THR A 15 -9.26 3.58 7.46
CA THR A 15 -9.26 2.77 8.68
C THR A 15 -7.87 2.21 9.04
N PHE A 16 -6.87 2.39 8.17
CA PHE A 16 -5.55 1.81 8.35
C PHE A 16 -4.69 2.68 9.29
N TYR A 17 -3.79 2.04 10.03
CA TYR A 17 -2.80 2.72 10.86
C TYR A 17 -3.35 3.76 11.87
N GLY A 18 -4.59 3.55 12.35
CA GLY A 18 -5.30 4.46 13.26
C GLY A 18 -4.97 4.30 14.75
N THR A 19 -4.24 3.25 15.14
CA THR A 19 -3.81 3.03 16.53
C THR A 19 -2.46 3.69 16.80
N ALA A 20 -2.21 4.07 18.06
CA ALA A 20 -0.94 4.70 18.46
C ALA A 20 0.28 3.79 18.20
N LEU A 21 0.15 2.49 18.48
CA LEU A 21 1.12 1.48 18.06
C LEU A 21 0.60 0.79 16.80
N THR A 22 1.34 0.93 15.70
CA THR A 22 1.03 0.33 14.40
C THR A 22 2.32 0.15 13.60
N ASN A 23 2.25 -0.38 12.37
CA ASN A 23 3.39 -0.40 11.46
C ASN A 23 3.63 1.02 10.90
N HIS A 24 4.33 1.85 11.67
CA HIS A 24 4.62 3.24 11.32
C HIS A 24 5.51 3.37 10.08
N TYR A 25 6.37 2.39 9.81
CA TYR A 25 7.18 2.37 8.60
C TYR A 25 6.28 2.28 7.35
N ALA A 26 5.40 1.27 7.28
CA ALA A 26 4.49 1.13 6.15
C ALA A 26 3.61 2.37 5.98
N LYS A 27 3.03 2.89 7.09
CA LYS A 27 2.25 4.14 7.09
C LYS A 27 3.02 5.30 6.43
N ALA A 28 4.27 5.52 6.80
CA ALA A 28 5.08 6.60 6.27
C ALA A 28 5.41 6.41 4.78
N VAL A 29 5.68 5.18 4.34
CA VAL A 29 5.96 4.89 2.93
C VAL A 29 4.72 5.14 2.06
N HIS A 30 3.53 4.65 2.46
CA HIS A 30 2.29 4.95 1.73
C HIS A 30 1.98 6.45 1.66
N ALA A 31 2.21 7.19 2.76
CA ALA A 31 1.99 8.64 2.77
C ALA A 31 2.96 9.42 1.87
N ALA A 32 4.10 8.82 1.53
CA ALA A 32 5.12 9.42 0.67
C ALA A 32 4.94 9.09 -0.82
N THR A 33 4.04 8.17 -1.20
CA THR A 33 3.74 7.85 -2.60
C THR A 33 2.59 8.71 -3.13
N GLU A 34 2.63 9.01 -4.43
CA GLU A 34 1.65 9.90 -5.08
C GLU A 34 0.24 9.31 -5.10
N ASP A 35 0.12 8.00 -5.33
CA ASP A 35 -1.14 7.26 -5.42
C ASP A 35 -1.51 6.55 -4.10
N GLY A 36 -0.71 6.73 -3.05
CA GLY A 36 -0.89 6.06 -1.76
C GLY A 36 -0.61 4.56 -1.78
N ARG A 37 -0.11 3.99 -2.89
CA ARG A 37 0.27 2.56 -2.98
C ARG A 37 1.73 2.39 -2.64
N ALA A 38 2.06 1.32 -1.90
CA ALA A 38 3.43 1.02 -1.50
C ALA A 38 3.57 -0.47 -1.19
N TYR A 39 4.81 -0.94 -1.14
CA TYR A 39 5.13 -2.28 -0.65
C TYR A 39 5.94 -2.17 0.65
N GLY A 40 5.28 -1.73 1.73
CA GLY A 40 5.88 -1.49 3.04
C GLY A 40 5.99 -2.74 3.92
N PHE A 41 5.25 -3.81 3.58
CA PHE A 41 5.40 -5.15 4.15
C PHE A 41 4.98 -6.23 3.14
N ALA A 42 5.25 -7.50 3.46
CA ALA A 42 5.13 -8.63 2.52
C ALA A 42 3.73 -8.90 1.95
N PHE A 43 2.67 -8.32 2.53
CA PHE A 43 1.29 -8.58 2.14
C PHE A 43 0.49 -7.28 1.92
N ASP A 44 1.16 -6.21 1.50
CA ASP A 44 0.50 -4.95 1.12
C ASP A 44 -0.41 -5.09 -0.11
N ASP A 45 -0.33 -6.22 -0.81
CA ASP A 45 -1.21 -6.60 -1.91
C ASP A 45 -2.62 -7.01 -1.46
N VAL A 46 -2.83 -7.27 -0.16
CA VAL A 46 -4.18 -7.47 0.40
C VAL A 46 -5.00 -6.21 0.14
N ALA A 47 -6.11 -6.39 -0.58
CA ALA A 47 -7.00 -5.31 -1.02
C ALA A 47 -6.36 -4.29 -2.00
N ASP A 48 -5.31 -4.68 -2.73
CA ASP A 48 -4.74 -3.92 -3.87
C ASP A 48 -4.07 -2.58 -3.49
N PHE A 49 -3.39 -2.53 -2.33
CA PHE A 49 -2.61 -1.37 -1.88
C PHE A 49 -1.11 -1.44 -2.21
N ALA A 50 -0.65 -2.56 -2.77
CA ALA A 50 0.71 -2.72 -3.26
C ALA A 50 0.98 -1.78 -4.44
N SER A 51 2.20 -1.24 -4.51
CA SER A 51 2.72 -0.54 -5.69
C SER A 51 3.05 -1.54 -6.81
N TYR A 52 2.00 -2.18 -7.34
CA TYR A 52 2.06 -3.26 -8.31
C TYR A 52 1.21 -2.90 -9.54
N ILE A 53 1.77 -3.15 -10.72
CA ILE A 53 1.08 -3.04 -12.01
C ILE A 53 1.34 -4.31 -12.82
N GLN A 54 0.36 -4.70 -13.64
CA GLN A 54 0.49 -5.83 -14.56
C GLN A 54 -0.27 -5.59 -15.86
N ASP A 55 0.22 -6.18 -16.93
CA ASP A 55 -0.41 -6.23 -18.25
C ASP A 55 -0.05 -7.59 -18.88
N THR A 56 -1.03 -8.28 -19.48
CA THR A 56 -0.84 -9.60 -20.10
C THR A 56 -0.32 -9.53 -21.54
N ALA A 57 -0.23 -8.35 -22.15
CA ALA A 57 0.30 -8.12 -23.49
C ALA A 57 1.06 -6.78 -23.62
N PRO A 58 2.10 -6.53 -22.80
CA PRO A 58 2.76 -5.23 -22.75
C PRO A 58 3.61 -4.96 -24.01
N THR A 59 3.64 -3.70 -24.44
CA THR A 59 4.56 -3.24 -25.52
C THR A 59 5.80 -2.51 -25.00
N GLY A 60 5.88 -2.23 -23.70
CA GLY A 60 7.04 -1.59 -23.08
C GLY A 60 6.87 -1.35 -21.57
N LEU A 61 7.99 -1.04 -20.91
CA LEU A 61 8.05 -0.65 -19.49
C LEU A 61 8.94 0.59 -19.34
N ARG A 62 8.60 1.48 -18.41
CA ARG A 62 9.41 2.66 -18.07
C ARG A 62 9.85 2.60 -16.61
N LEU A 63 11.14 2.78 -16.38
CA LEU A 63 11.73 3.02 -15.08
C LEU A 63 12.34 4.43 -15.06
N THR A 64 11.92 5.25 -14.10
CA THR A 64 12.46 6.59 -13.89
C THR A 64 13.20 6.64 -12.57
N LEU A 65 14.43 7.15 -12.55
CA LEU A 65 15.16 7.44 -11.32
C LEU A 65 14.85 8.87 -10.89
N GLY A 66 14.27 9.02 -9.69
CA GLY A 66 13.96 10.32 -9.11
C GLY A 66 15.18 11.01 -8.50
N ALA A 67 15.07 12.33 -8.31
CA ALA A 67 16.00 13.08 -7.46
C ALA A 67 15.76 12.74 -5.98
N PHE A 68 16.73 13.10 -5.13
CA PHE A 68 16.57 13.10 -3.68
C PHE A 68 15.87 14.37 -3.22
#